data_AF-A0A150KKX5-F1
#
_entry.id   AF-A0A150KKX5-F1
#
_cell.length_a   1.000
_cell.length_b   1.000
_cell.length_c   1.000
_cell.angle_alpha   90.00
_cell.angle_beta   90.00
_cell.angle_gamma   90.00
#
_symmetry.space_group_name_H-M   'P 1'
#
loop_
_entity.id
_entity.type
_entity.pdbx_description
1 polymer ?
#
loop_
_entity_poly.entity_id
_entity_poly.type
_entity_poly.pdbx_seq_one_letter_code
_entity_poly.pdbx_strand_id
1 'polypeptide(L)'
;MYEFIDLKQTIQYNYRRNTDIVFPVNSPEKNKYSLFYGFPLISVMGDIDFSNLTDSSEILNNNDISLSNGITGYLLLLCKTGKFNKLAEYKTLIDTKLSNISDVCIRNGLSGIGLAYILIYKQLKDETFLKTAIFIEKKIRELILIKNELNNNIAEGNLGLIDGLAGISYFYTSLYECTSNNKYLEISNTIISIIVSQRKKLFKGSLIPIKRDSNILSPYISHGAAGLIKVIIQYLKHSQEKSCYEDVLLSLLDGIDTKFVSNPSYFYGLSGIGDTFIDAYNYFKEGTYLEKAYEIFKSLQLFKVKFDGHYYYPGEDLMNLGLDFEKGLSGILYFYSKLQKTIDQKY
;
A
#
# COMPACT_ATOMS: atom_id res chain seq x y z
N MET A 1 -4.24 -19.76 -14.57
CA MET A 1 -5.02 -20.60 -13.62
C MET A 1 -4.16 -21.63 -12.88
N TYR A 2 -3.42 -22.55 -13.54
CA TYR A 2 -2.56 -23.55 -12.85
C TYR A 2 -1.44 -22.94 -11.99
N GLU A 3 -0.74 -21.91 -12.49
CA GLU A 3 0.35 -21.26 -11.75
C GLU A 3 -0.09 -20.58 -10.44
N PHE A 4 -1.36 -20.18 -10.36
CA PHE A 4 -1.93 -19.51 -9.19
C PHE A 4 -2.24 -20.50 -8.06
N ILE A 5 -2.56 -21.75 -8.43
CA ILE A 5 -2.81 -22.84 -7.48
C ILE A 5 -1.51 -23.24 -6.80
N ASP A 6 -0.43 -23.40 -7.57
CA ASP A 6 0.88 -23.82 -7.04
C ASP A 6 1.48 -22.81 -6.05
N LEU A 7 1.34 -21.50 -6.34
CA LEU A 7 1.86 -20.46 -5.46
C LEU A 7 1.03 -20.30 -4.17
N LYS A 8 -0.30 -20.46 -4.25
CA LYS A 8 -1.16 -20.56 -3.06
C LYS A 8 -0.80 -21.78 -2.22
N GLN A 9 -0.49 -22.91 -2.86
CA GLN A 9 0.00 -24.10 -2.19
C GLN A 9 1.35 -23.87 -1.52
N THR A 10 2.29 -23.14 -2.14
CA THR A 10 3.56 -22.76 -1.48
C THR A 10 3.30 -21.99 -0.18
N ILE A 11 2.41 -21.00 -0.21
CA ILE A 11 2.05 -20.24 0.99
C ILE A 11 1.42 -21.16 2.05
N GLN A 12 0.41 -21.95 1.67
CA GLN A 12 -0.28 -22.86 2.59
C GLN A 12 0.65 -23.93 3.18
N TYR A 13 1.60 -24.44 2.40
CA TYR A 13 2.61 -25.39 2.84
C TYR A 13 3.47 -24.82 3.97
N ASN A 14 3.97 -23.59 3.80
CA ASN A 14 4.79 -22.92 4.81
C ASN A 14 3.96 -22.52 6.04
N TYR A 15 2.67 -22.16 5.88
CA TYR A 15 1.77 -21.94 7.03
C TYR A 15 1.55 -23.22 7.87
N ARG A 16 1.48 -24.40 7.24
CA ARG A 16 1.18 -25.68 7.91
C ARG A 16 2.40 -26.31 8.61
N ARG A 17 3.62 -26.14 8.10
CA ARG A 17 4.86 -26.75 8.65
C ARG A 17 5.46 -26.02 9.87
N ASN A 18 4.62 -25.43 10.70
CA ASN A 18 4.97 -24.58 11.84
C ASN A 18 5.56 -25.38 13.03
N THR A 19 6.65 -26.15 12.83
CA THR A 19 7.49 -26.64 13.95
C THR A 19 9.00 -26.47 13.75
N ASP A 20 9.65 -26.82 12.63
CA ASP A 20 11.14 -26.84 12.62
C ASP A 20 11.80 -26.60 11.24
N ILE A 21 11.42 -25.56 10.48
CA ILE A 21 12.13 -25.20 9.25
C ILE A 21 13.06 -24.01 9.47
N VAL A 22 14.33 -24.23 9.14
CA VAL A 22 15.36 -23.21 8.94
C VAL A 22 14.95 -22.34 7.74
N PHE A 23 14.35 -21.18 8.03
CA PHE A 23 14.09 -20.14 7.02
C PHE A 23 15.42 -19.60 6.46
N PRO A 24 15.58 -19.43 5.13
CA PRO A 24 16.56 -18.50 4.62
C PRO A 24 16.07 -17.05 4.88
N VAL A 25 16.39 -16.59 6.10
CA VAL A 25 16.96 -15.28 6.50
C VAL A 25 16.32 -13.99 5.93
N ASN A 26 15.85 -13.17 6.89
CA ASN A 26 15.51 -11.73 6.85
C ASN A 26 14.04 -11.30 6.63
N SER A 27 13.12 -11.88 7.41
CA SER A 27 12.17 -10.98 8.09
C SER A 27 12.90 -10.43 9.33
N PRO A 28 12.94 -9.10 9.57
CA PRO A 28 13.62 -8.53 10.73
C PRO A 28 13.06 -9.06 12.06
N GLU A 29 11.86 -9.66 12.04
CA GLU A 29 11.31 -10.39 13.16
C GLU A 29 11.00 -11.84 12.77
N LYS A 30 11.71 -12.80 13.38
CA LYS A 30 11.42 -14.24 13.26
C LYS A 30 10.14 -14.60 14.03
N ASN A 31 8.99 -14.08 13.61
CA ASN A 31 7.70 -14.36 14.24
C ASN A 31 6.67 -14.84 13.20
N LYS A 32 5.56 -15.43 13.68
CA LYS A 32 4.42 -15.87 12.84
C LYS A 32 3.80 -14.71 12.03
N TYR A 33 4.10 -13.46 12.42
CA TYR A 33 3.71 -12.24 11.73
C TYR A 33 4.52 -11.93 10.48
N SER A 34 5.70 -12.52 10.32
CA SER A 34 6.56 -12.32 9.15
C SER A 34 5.83 -12.57 7.83
N LEU A 35 4.93 -13.56 7.74
CA LEU A 35 4.11 -13.82 6.56
C LEU A 35 3.07 -12.72 6.27
N PHE A 36 2.59 -12.05 7.32
CA PHE A 36 1.66 -10.93 7.24
C PHE A 36 2.36 -9.57 7.22
N TYR A 37 3.69 -9.53 7.22
CA TYR A 37 4.42 -8.29 7.12
C TYR A 37 4.04 -7.58 5.80
N GLY A 38 3.66 -6.31 5.89
CA GLY A 38 3.09 -5.53 4.77
C GLY A 38 1.61 -5.75 4.46
N PHE A 39 0.92 -6.74 5.06
CA PHE A 39 -0.52 -6.94 4.85
C PHE A 39 -1.35 -5.69 5.20
N PRO A 40 -1.13 -5.03 6.36
CA PRO A 40 -1.92 -3.85 6.70
C PRO A 40 -1.73 -2.72 5.68
N LEU A 41 -0.51 -2.60 5.11
CA LEU A 41 -0.17 -1.59 4.12
C LEU A 41 -0.89 -1.80 2.79
N ILE A 42 -0.98 -3.04 2.30
CA ILE A 42 -1.76 -3.32 1.08
C ILE A 42 -3.26 -3.19 1.36
N SER A 43 -3.72 -3.60 2.54
CA SER A 43 -5.14 -3.57 2.91
C SER A 43 -5.74 -2.17 2.94
N VAL A 44 -4.94 -1.15 3.28
CA VAL A 44 -5.39 0.24 3.20
C VAL A 44 -5.49 0.76 1.76
N MET A 45 -4.94 0.05 0.78
CA MET A 45 -4.86 0.47 -0.64
C MET A 45 -5.73 -0.37 -1.58
N GLY A 46 -6.24 -1.51 -1.12
CA GLY A 46 -7.06 -2.39 -1.93
C GLY A 46 -7.76 -3.48 -1.11
N ASP A 47 -8.77 -4.09 -1.73
CA ASP A 47 -9.51 -5.18 -1.10
C ASP A 47 -8.78 -6.51 -1.29
N ILE A 48 -8.50 -7.15 -0.16
CA ILE A 48 -7.98 -8.51 -0.12
C ILE A 48 -9.00 -9.38 0.64
N ASP A 49 -9.42 -10.49 0.02
CA ASP A 49 -10.30 -11.47 0.65
C ASP A 49 -9.48 -12.44 1.52
N PHE A 50 -9.80 -12.46 2.81
CA PHE A 50 -9.09 -13.23 3.82
C PHE A 50 -9.99 -14.15 4.64
N SER A 51 -11.15 -14.52 4.10
CA SER A 51 -12.06 -15.51 4.69
C SER A 51 -11.37 -16.83 5.11
N ASN A 52 -10.22 -17.17 4.52
CA ASN A 52 -9.49 -18.42 4.73
C ASN A 52 -8.26 -18.35 5.66
N LEU A 53 -7.98 -17.21 6.31
CA LEU A 53 -6.84 -17.14 7.25
C LEU A 53 -7.20 -17.72 8.62
N THR A 54 -6.56 -18.83 8.98
CA THR A 54 -6.66 -19.45 10.30
C THR A 54 -5.79 -18.73 11.33
N ASP A 55 -6.26 -18.69 12.57
CA ASP A 55 -5.63 -18.04 13.74
C ASP A 55 -4.11 -18.19 13.81
N SER A 56 -3.39 -17.07 13.68
CA SER A 56 -2.04 -16.95 14.22
C SER A 56 -2.13 -16.16 15.52
N SER A 57 -2.20 -16.90 16.62
CA SER A 57 -2.11 -16.37 17.99
C SER A 57 -0.84 -15.52 18.17
N GLU A 58 -1.07 -14.27 18.59
CA GLU A 58 -0.20 -13.36 19.36
C GLU A 58 1.30 -13.42 19.12
N ILE A 59 1.81 -12.44 18.36
CA ILE A 59 2.99 -11.67 18.77
C ILE A 59 2.72 -10.22 18.35
N LEU A 60 2.28 -9.41 19.31
CA LEU A 60 2.21 -7.95 19.16
C LEU A 60 3.28 -7.35 20.04
N ASN A 61 4.11 -6.49 19.47
CA ASN A 61 4.81 -5.51 20.29
C ASN A 61 3.78 -4.47 20.75
N ASN A 62 3.23 -4.65 21.96
CA ASN A 62 2.19 -3.76 22.49
C ASN A 62 2.63 -2.30 22.65
N ASN A 63 3.93 -2.01 22.48
CA ASN A 63 4.46 -0.65 22.51
C ASN A 63 4.34 0.08 21.17
N ASP A 64 4.33 -0.64 20.05
CA ASP A 64 4.16 -0.06 18.72
C ASP A 64 2.67 -0.02 18.33
N ILE A 65 2.16 1.16 18.00
CA ILE A 65 0.78 1.37 17.53
C ILE A 65 0.72 1.64 16.02
N SER A 66 1.83 1.46 15.30
CA SER A 66 1.91 1.64 13.85
C SER A 66 0.97 0.71 13.08
N LEU A 67 0.69 1.09 11.84
CA LEU A 67 -0.04 0.24 10.90
C LEU A 67 0.82 -0.95 10.44
N SER A 68 2.10 -0.71 10.14
CA SER A 68 2.96 -1.72 9.50
C SER A 68 3.31 -2.89 10.41
N ASN A 69 3.69 -2.59 11.66
CA ASN A 69 4.22 -3.58 12.62
C ASN A 69 3.52 -3.56 13.98
N GLY A 70 2.65 -2.58 14.22
CA GLY A 70 2.02 -2.34 15.50
C GLY A 70 0.60 -2.88 15.63
N ILE A 71 0.00 -2.56 16.78
CA ILE A 71 -1.36 -2.99 17.16
C ILE A 71 -2.43 -2.55 16.16
N THR A 72 -2.25 -1.41 15.49
CA THR A 72 -3.20 -0.92 14.48
C THR A 72 -3.31 -1.88 13.30
N GLY A 73 -2.19 -2.42 12.82
CA GLY A 73 -2.18 -3.41 11.74
C GLY A 73 -2.94 -4.68 12.12
N TYR A 74 -2.76 -5.15 13.35
CA TYR A 74 -3.50 -6.30 13.86
C TYR A 74 -4.98 -6.02 14.07
N LEU A 75 -5.33 -4.85 14.60
CA LEU A 75 -6.71 -4.43 14.76
C LEU A 75 -7.45 -4.48 13.40
N LEU A 76 -6.80 -4.02 12.34
CA LEU A 76 -7.32 -4.12 10.97
C LEU A 76 -7.47 -5.57 10.51
N LEU A 77 -6.48 -6.44 10.79
CA LEU A 77 -6.56 -7.88 10.49
C LEU A 77 -7.73 -8.55 11.20
N LEU A 78 -7.90 -8.29 12.50
CA LEU A 78 -9.00 -8.82 13.31
C LEU A 78 -10.35 -8.39 12.76
N CYS A 79 -10.50 -7.12 12.37
CA CYS A 79 -11.71 -6.64 11.73
C CYS A 79 -11.98 -7.37 10.41
N LYS A 80 -10.99 -7.45 9.51
CA LYS A 80 -11.11 -8.11 8.20
C LYS A 80 -11.41 -9.61 8.29
N THR A 81 -10.99 -10.27 9.38
CA THR A 81 -11.24 -11.70 9.63
C THR A 81 -12.50 -11.97 10.46
N GLY A 82 -13.26 -10.93 10.83
CA GLY A 82 -14.50 -11.06 11.61
C GLY A 82 -14.31 -11.35 13.10
N LYS A 83 -13.08 -11.18 13.62
CA LYS A 83 -12.71 -11.50 15.00
C LYS A 83 -12.79 -10.25 15.89
N PHE A 84 -13.98 -9.98 16.42
CA PHE A 84 -14.27 -8.70 17.07
C PHE A 84 -13.97 -8.62 18.57
N ASN A 85 -13.64 -9.74 19.21
CA ASN A 85 -13.50 -9.87 20.67
C ASN A 85 -12.44 -8.95 21.32
N LYS A 86 -11.37 -8.59 20.61
CA LYS A 86 -10.29 -7.72 21.12
C LYS A 86 -10.31 -6.29 20.55
N LEU A 87 -11.28 -5.93 19.71
CA LEU A 87 -11.27 -4.63 19.04
C LEU A 87 -11.31 -3.45 20.01
N ALA A 88 -12.16 -3.51 21.04
CA ALA A 88 -12.31 -2.43 22.00
C ALA A 88 -11.03 -2.20 22.83
N GLU A 89 -10.42 -3.29 23.31
CA GLU A 89 -9.16 -3.25 24.07
C GLU A 89 -8.04 -2.58 23.27
N TYR A 90 -7.82 -3.04 22.03
CA TYR A 90 -6.76 -2.50 21.17
C TYR A 90 -7.04 -1.07 20.72
N LYS A 91 -8.31 -0.72 20.44
CA LYS A 91 -8.68 0.66 20.15
C LYS A 91 -8.33 1.58 21.32
N THR A 92 -8.65 1.21 22.56
CA THR A 92 -8.29 2.01 23.74
C THR A 92 -6.76 2.16 23.88
N LEU A 93 -6.00 1.09 23.65
CA LEU A 93 -4.54 1.13 23.71
C LEU A 93 -3.93 2.06 22.64
N ILE A 94 -4.47 2.07 21.42
CA ILE A 94 -4.03 2.97 20.35
C ILE A 94 -4.41 4.41 20.70
N ASP A 95 -5.68 4.64 21.04
CA ASP A 95 -6.24 5.97 21.27
C ASP A 95 -5.49 6.73 22.39
N THR A 96 -5.10 6.03 23.47
CA THR A 96 -4.34 6.62 24.59
C THR A 96 -2.92 7.06 24.21
N LYS A 97 -2.34 6.50 23.13
CA LYS A 97 -0.99 6.81 22.67
C LYS A 97 -0.96 7.80 21.50
N LEU A 98 -2.11 8.08 20.87
CA LEU A 98 -2.21 8.96 19.70
C LEU A 98 -1.60 10.34 19.93
N SER A 99 -1.70 10.91 21.14
CA SER A 99 -1.17 12.24 21.48
C SER A 99 0.36 12.33 21.35
N ASN A 100 1.08 11.21 21.42
CA ASN A 100 2.55 11.19 21.45
C ASN A 100 3.19 10.93 20.07
N ILE A 101 2.38 10.62 19.05
CA ILE A 101 2.88 10.34 17.70
C ILE A 101 3.10 11.63 16.92
N SER A 102 4.30 11.84 16.39
CA SER A 102 4.62 12.96 15.48
C SER A 102 4.77 12.53 14.02
N ASP A 103 4.98 11.24 13.76
CA ASP A 103 5.03 10.70 12.41
C ASP A 103 3.63 10.77 11.78
N VAL A 104 3.56 11.25 10.54
CA VAL A 104 2.33 11.45 9.77
C VAL A 104 2.14 10.43 8.65
N CYS A 105 3.13 9.56 8.38
CA CYS A 105 3.15 8.63 7.26
C CYS A 105 2.19 7.44 7.42
N ILE A 106 1.99 6.64 6.37
CA ILE A 106 1.15 5.44 6.42
C ILE A 106 1.82 4.33 7.23
N ARG A 107 3.13 4.12 7.04
CA ARG A 107 3.83 2.99 7.67
C ARG A 107 3.75 3.00 9.19
N ASN A 108 4.21 4.09 9.77
CA ASN A 108 4.45 4.22 11.22
C ASN A 108 3.66 5.37 11.87
N GLY A 109 2.97 6.17 11.07
CA GLY A 109 2.39 7.42 11.52
C GLY A 109 0.88 7.46 11.57
N LEU A 110 0.40 8.67 11.84
CA LEU A 110 -1.00 9.02 12.02
C LEU A 110 -1.87 8.66 10.80
N SER A 111 -1.38 8.84 9.56
CA SER A 111 -2.19 8.54 8.37
C SER A 111 -2.52 7.05 8.26
N GLY A 112 -1.58 6.17 8.64
CA GLY A 112 -1.82 4.72 8.62
C GLY A 112 -2.88 4.30 9.63
N ILE A 113 -2.82 4.87 10.83
CA ILE A 113 -3.82 4.65 11.89
C ILE A 113 -5.19 5.16 11.44
N GLY A 114 -5.24 6.38 10.90
CA GLY A 114 -6.46 6.98 10.38
C GLY A 114 -7.09 6.14 9.26
N LEU A 115 -6.29 5.62 8.32
CA LEU A 115 -6.76 4.74 7.25
C LEU A 115 -7.33 3.41 7.77
N ALA A 116 -6.65 2.77 8.74
CA ALA A 116 -7.18 1.56 9.36
C ALA A 116 -8.53 1.82 10.04
N TYR A 117 -8.65 2.94 10.78
CA TYR A 117 -9.90 3.32 11.44
C TYR A 117 -11.02 3.61 10.44
N ILE A 118 -10.71 4.26 9.31
CA ILE A 118 -11.66 4.46 8.21
C ILE A 118 -12.15 3.11 7.65
N LEU A 119 -11.26 2.15 7.43
CA LEU A 119 -11.64 0.83 6.92
C LEU A 119 -12.50 0.05 7.93
N ILE A 120 -12.14 0.08 9.21
CA ILE A 120 -12.91 -0.55 10.27
C ILE A 120 -14.30 0.10 10.37
N TYR A 121 -14.38 1.43 10.29
CA TYR A 121 -15.64 2.15 10.22
C TYR A 121 -16.48 1.71 9.02
N LYS A 122 -15.89 1.64 7.82
CA LYS A 122 -16.59 1.23 6.59
C LYS A 122 -17.22 -0.17 6.75
N GLN A 123 -16.54 -1.07 7.47
CA GLN A 123 -16.97 -2.45 7.70
C GLN A 123 -18.00 -2.59 8.84
N LEU A 124 -17.77 -1.96 9.99
CA LEU A 124 -18.59 -2.16 11.20
C LEU A 124 -19.67 -1.10 11.40
N LYS A 125 -19.56 0.04 10.72
CA LYS A 125 -20.40 1.24 10.93
C LYS A 125 -20.36 1.81 12.35
N ASP A 126 -19.31 1.50 13.11
CA ASP A 126 -19.06 2.08 14.43
C ASP A 126 -18.43 3.47 14.30
N GLU A 127 -19.26 4.50 14.51
CA GLU A 127 -18.90 5.92 14.44
C GLU A 127 -17.74 6.34 15.36
N THR A 128 -17.40 5.56 16.38
CA THR A 128 -16.25 5.87 17.24
C THR A 128 -14.93 5.80 16.50
N PHE A 129 -14.81 4.93 15.48
CA PHE A 129 -13.63 4.86 14.62
C PHE A 129 -13.54 6.09 13.69
N LEU A 130 -14.66 6.50 13.09
CA LEU A 130 -14.68 7.70 12.24
C LEU A 130 -14.34 8.96 13.04
N LYS A 131 -14.89 9.11 14.25
CA LYS A 131 -14.56 10.22 15.15
C LYS A 131 -13.08 10.28 15.47
N THR A 132 -12.43 9.14 15.75
CA THR A 132 -10.99 9.13 15.98
C THR A 132 -10.19 9.42 14.70
N ALA A 133 -10.62 8.96 13.52
CA ALA A 133 -9.97 9.33 12.26
C ALA A 133 -10.03 10.85 11.99
N ILE A 134 -11.14 11.51 12.33
CA ILE A 134 -11.28 12.97 12.27
C ILE A 134 -10.37 13.68 13.31
N PHE A 135 -10.22 13.11 14.51
CA PHE A 135 -9.26 13.61 15.50
C PHE A 135 -7.81 13.52 15.00
N ILE A 136 -7.45 12.38 14.40
CA ILE A 136 -6.15 12.15 13.76
C ILE A 136 -5.88 13.20 12.68
N GLU A 137 -6.88 13.52 11.85
CA GLU A 137 -6.76 14.57 10.85
C GLU A 137 -6.39 15.91 11.45
N LYS A 138 -7.06 16.34 12.52
CA LYS A 138 -6.74 17.61 13.20
C LYS A 138 -5.27 17.63 13.61
N LYS A 139 -4.77 16.51 14.15
CA LYS A 139 -3.37 16.40 14.58
C LYS A 139 -2.40 16.42 13.40
N ILE A 140 -2.68 15.68 12.33
CA ILE A 140 -1.86 15.74 11.10
C ILE A 140 -1.83 17.19 10.59
N ARG A 141 -2.98 17.87 10.53
CA ARG A 141 -3.07 19.26 10.09
C ARG A 141 -2.19 20.20 10.92
N GLU A 142 -2.16 20.05 12.24
CA GLU A 142 -1.28 20.83 13.14
C GLU A 142 0.21 20.56 12.91
N LEU A 143 0.58 19.35 12.50
CA LEU A 143 1.97 18.98 12.19
C LEU A 143 2.41 19.43 10.80
N ILE A 144 1.49 19.42 9.83
CA ILE A 144 1.79 19.73 8.43
C ILE A 144 1.58 21.21 8.07
N LEU A 145 0.76 21.97 8.80
CA LEU A 145 0.54 23.39 8.50
C LEU A 145 1.24 24.29 9.53
N ILE A 146 2.21 25.09 9.07
CA ILE A 146 2.80 26.19 9.85
C ILE A 146 2.31 27.50 9.25
N LYS A 147 1.61 28.33 10.05
CA LYS A 147 1.04 29.62 9.58
C LYS A 147 0.15 29.49 8.32
N ASN A 148 -0.62 28.41 8.22
CA ASN A 148 -1.45 28.04 7.06
C ASN A 148 -0.68 27.69 5.78
N GLU A 149 0.64 27.52 5.85
CA GLU A 149 1.46 26.99 4.76
C GLU A 149 1.95 25.57 5.09
N LEU A 150 2.12 24.73 4.08
CA LEU A 150 2.66 23.39 4.29
C LEU A 150 4.12 23.48 4.75
N ASN A 151 4.39 22.88 5.91
CA ASN A 151 5.72 22.77 6.47
C ASN A 151 6.68 22.09 5.48
N ASN A 152 7.86 22.67 5.27
CA ASN A 152 8.81 22.16 4.29
C ASN A 152 9.45 20.83 4.69
N ASN A 153 9.37 20.44 5.97
CA ASN A 153 9.98 19.21 6.51
C ASN A 153 8.97 18.08 6.78
N ILE A 154 7.75 18.15 6.24
CA ILE A 154 6.74 17.10 6.43
C ILE A 154 7.25 15.77 5.90
N ALA A 155 7.08 14.70 6.68
CA ALA A 155 7.52 13.36 6.33
C ALA A 155 9.00 13.32 5.89
N GLU A 156 9.83 14.18 6.51
CA GLU A 156 11.24 14.37 6.15
C GLU A 156 11.46 14.72 4.67
N GLY A 157 10.47 15.29 4.00
CA GLY A 157 10.49 15.61 2.56
C GLY A 157 10.19 14.43 1.63
N ASN A 158 9.90 13.23 2.16
CA ASN A 158 9.56 12.06 1.35
C ASN A 158 8.27 12.30 0.55
N LEU A 159 8.28 11.95 -0.73
CA LEU A 159 7.14 12.15 -1.62
C LEU A 159 6.25 10.90 -1.76
N GLY A 160 6.76 9.77 -1.30
CA GLY A 160 6.17 8.44 -1.43
C GLY A 160 4.77 8.23 -0.86
N LEU A 161 4.16 7.12 -1.24
CA LEU A 161 2.87 6.68 -0.73
C LEU A 161 2.96 6.13 0.69
N ILE A 162 3.98 5.31 0.99
CA ILE A 162 4.05 4.61 2.28
C ILE A 162 4.65 5.50 3.37
N ASP A 163 5.74 6.19 3.02
CA ASP A 163 6.58 6.92 3.96
C ASP A 163 6.61 8.44 3.65
N GLY A 164 5.64 8.96 2.89
CA GLY A 164 5.68 10.33 2.39
C GLY A 164 4.33 11.01 2.17
N LEU A 165 4.40 12.16 1.50
CA LEU A 165 3.27 13.06 1.25
C LEU A 165 2.10 12.40 0.50
N ALA A 166 2.38 11.50 -0.45
CA ALA A 166 1.32 10.86 -1.22
C ALA A 166 0.40 10.01 -0.30
N GLY A 167 0.94 9.41 0.76
CA GLY A 167 0.15 8.70 1.76
C GLY A 167 -0.79 9.58 2.57
N ILE A 168 -0.35 10.79 2.88
CA ILE A 168 -1.17 11.79 3.57
C ILE A 168 -2.34 12.20 2.67
N SER A 169 -2.09 12.47 1.39
CA SER A 169 -3.15 12.77 0.41
C SER A 169 -4.15 11.61 0.24
N TYR A 170 -3.67 10.36 0.24
CA TYR A 170 -4.52 9.17 0.21
C TYR A 170 -5.45 9.09 1.42
N PHE A 171 -4.94 9.40 2.62
CA PHE A 171 -5.74 9.49 3.84
C PHE A 171 -6.82 10.58 3.76
N TYR A 172 -6.46 11.79 3.31
CA TYR A 172 -7.43 12.88 3.17
C TYR A 172 -8.54 12.58 2.16
N THR A 173 -8.19 11.95 1.03
CA THR A 173 -9.20 11.48 0.06
C THR A 173 -10.12 10.42 0.67
N SER A 174 -9.57 9.52 1.49
CA SER A 174 -10.36 8.49 2.18
C SER A 174 -11.29 9.06 3.27
N LEU A 175 -10.90 10.16 3.94
CA LEU A 175 -11.79 10.90 4.84
C LEU A 175 -12.94 11.56 4.09
N TYR A 176 -12.65 12.17 2.92
CA TYR A 176 -13.68 12.73 2.07
C TYR A 176 -14.72 11.67 1.70
N GLU A 177 -14.30 10.46 1.31
CA GLU A 177 -15.21 9.36 0.97
C GLU A 177 -16.16 8.98 2.11
N CYS A 178 -15.78 9.19 3.37
CA CYS A 178 -16.60 8.83 4.53
C CYS A 178 -17.45 9.99 5.06
N THR A 179 -17.06 11.23 4.76
CA THR A 179 -17.66 12.43 5.38
C THR A 179 -18.31 13.38 4.38
N SER A 180 -18.00 13.21 3.09
CA SER A 180 -18.35 14.13 2.01
C SER A 180 -17.92 15.59 2.27
N ASN A 181 -16.96 15.81 3.16
CA ASN A 181 -16.50 17.16 3.50
C ASN A 181 -15.39 17.61 2.54
N ASN A 182 -15.74 18.53 1.63
CA ASN A 182 -14.84 19.01 0.56
C ASN A 182 -13.49 19.54 1.05
N LYS A 183 -13.38 20.05 2.28
CA LYS A 183 -12.10 20.50 2.85
C LYS A 183 -11.01 19.43 2.76
N TYR A 184 -11.39 18.16 2.92
CA TYR A 184 -10.44 17.05 2.85
C TYR A 184 -9.97 16.80 1.42
N LEU A 185 -10.85 16.96 0.44
CA LEU A 185 -10.51 16.85 -0.98
C LEU A 185 -9.59 18.01 -1.42
N GLU A 186 -9.83 19.23 -0.93
CA GLU A 186 -8.99 20.41 -1.17
C GLU A 186 -7.57 20.25 -0.59
N ILE A 187 -7.44 19.71 0.63
CA ILE A 187 -6.13 19.39 1.22
C ILE A 187 -5.41 18.33 0.39
N SER A 188 -6.12 17.28 -0.02
CA SER A 188 -5.58 16.26 -0.91
C SER A 188 -5.05 16.85 -2.22
N ASN A 189 -5.84 17.72 -2.88
CA ASN A 189 -5.44 18.41 -4.10
C ASN A 189 -4.15 19.23 -3.91
N THR A 190 -4.06 19.97 -2.81
CA THR A 190 -2.89 20.80 -2.47
C THR A 190 -1.63 19.94 -2.33
N ILE A 191 -1.72 18.81 -1.62
CA ILE A 191 -0.60 17.88 -1.43
C ILE A 191 -0.19 17.25 -2.77
N ILE A 192 -1.16 16.79 -3.57
CA ILE A 192 -0.90 16.22 -4.90
C ILE A 192 -0.18 17.23 -5.78
N SER A 193 -0.66 18.48 -5.83
CA SER A 193 -0.07 19.56 -6.63
C SER A 193 1.41 19.78 -6.30
N ILE A 194 1.76 19.75 -5.01
CA ILE A 194 3.15 19.86 -4.55
C ILE A 194 3.98 18.68 -5.04
N ILE A 195 3.52 17.44 -4.87
CA ILE A 195 4.27 16.26 -5.33
C ILE A 195 4.45 16.32 -6.85
N VAL A 196 3.39 16.69 -7.58
CA VAL A 196 3.35 16.87 -9.04
C VAL A 196 4.37 17.89 -9.53
N SER A 197 4.56 19.00 -8.81
CA SER A 197 5.58 20.02 -9.12
C SER A 197 7.02 19.50 -9.09
N GLN A 198 7.26 18.40 -8.36
CA GLN A 198 8.59 17.82 -8.20
C GLN A 198 8.95 16.84 -9.33
N ARG A 199 8.00 16.53 -10.23
CA ARG A 199 8.22 15.59 -11.32
C ARG A 199 9.42 15.98 -12.18
N LYS A 200 10.17 14.98 -12.60
CA LYS A 200 11.24 15.11 -13.59
C LYS A 200 10.81 14.42 -14.88
N LYS A 201 10.96 15.12 -16.00
CA LYS A 201 10.72 14.56 -17.34
C LYS A 201 11.81 13.53 -17.66
N LEU A 202 11.39 12.44 -18.28
CA LEU A 202 12.27 11.41 -18.83
C LEU A 202 12.22 11.45 -20.36
N PHE A 203 12.97 10.56 -21.01
CA PHE A 203 12.81 10.30 -22.44
C PHE A 203 11.38 9.86 -22.78
N LYS A 204 10.78 9.03 -21.91
CA LYS A 204 9.38 8.60 -21.99
C LYS A 204 8.67 8.97 -20.69
N GLY A 205 7.70 9.88 -20.77
CA GLY A 205 6.90 10.28 -19.62
C GLY A 205 7.68 11.06 -18.55
N SER A 206 7.27 10.89 -17.29
CA SER A 206 7.90 11.50 -16.13
C SER A 206 7.84 10.60 -14.90
N LEU A 207 8.74 10.85 -13.94
CA LEU A 207 8.72 10.22 -12.61
C LEU A 207 8.81 11.29 -11.52
N ILE A 208 8.58 10.87 -10.28
CA ILE A 208 8.86 11.69 -9.10
C ILE A 208 10.14 11.23 -8.40
N PRO A 209 10.85 12.16 -7.74
CA PRO A 209 11.93 11.79 -6.85
C PRO A 209 11.41 11.16 -5.57
N ILE A 210 12.23 10.34 -4.91
CA ILE A 210 11.87 9.68 -3.66
C ILE A 210 11.61 10.68 -2.51
N LYS A 211 12.31 11.82 -2.58
CA LYS A 211 12.29 12.93 -1.63
C LYS A 211 12.40 14.24 -2.40
N ARG A 212 11.85 15.32 -1.85
CA ARG A 212 12.00 16.68 -2.40
C ARG A 212 13.46 16.96 -2.74
N ASP A 213 13.67 17.60 -3.89
CA ASP A 213 14.98 18.00 -4.41
C ASP A 213 16.02 16.87 -4.64
N SER A 214 15.61 15.60 -4.49
CA SER A 214 16.46 14.47 -4.85
C SER A 214 16.51 14.26 -6.36
N ASN A 215 17.64 13.76 -6.87
CA ASN A 215 17.77 13.28 -8.25
C ASN A 215 17.50 11.78 -8.39
N ILE A 216 17.21 11.08 -7.29
CA ILE A 216 16.84 9.67 -7.30
C ILE A 216 15.36 9.56 -7.59
N LEU A 217 15.04 9.15 -8.82
CA LEU A 217 13.67 8.92 -9.29
C LEU A 217 13.27 7.48 -9.03
N SER A 218 12.00 7.26 -8.70
CA SER A 218 11.49 5.92 -8.46
C SER A 218 10.19 5.64 -9.20
N PRO A 219 10.08 4.46 -9.86
CA PRO A 219 8.83 4.03 -10.48
C PRO A 219 7.91 3.29 -9.49
N TYR A 220 8.33 3.00 -8.26
CA TYR A 220 7.67 2.01 -7.41
C TYR A 220 6.49 2.54 -6.58
N ILE A 221 5.69 1.62 -6.01
CA ILE A 221 4.53 1.93 -5.17
C ILE A 221 4.93 2.68 -3.90
N SER A 222 5.92 2.19 -3.17
CA SER A 222 6.23 2.70 -1.83
C SER A 222 6.63 4.17 -1.84
N HIS A 223 7.52 4.53 -2.77
CA HIS A 223 8.25 5.80 -2.71
C HIS A 223 8.35 6.51 -4.07
N GLY A 224 7.55 6.09 -5.06
CA GLY A 224 7.68 6.54 -6.45
C GLY A 224 6.36 6.79 -7.18
N ALA A 225 6.48 6.92 -8.50
CA ALA A 225 5.40 7.33 -9.39
C ALA A 225 4.20 6.38 -9.39
N ALA A 226 4.41 5.06 -9.32
CA ALA A 226 3.31 4.11 -9.30
C ALA A 226 2.41 4.29 -8.07
N GLY A 227 2.98 4.66 -6.91
CA GLY A 227 2.21 5.01 -5.72
C GLY A 227 1.41 6.30 -5.92
N LEU A 228 2.04 7.35 -6.47
CA LEU A 228 1.36 8.60 -6.78
C LEU A 228 0.20 8.42 -7.78
N ILE A 229 0.36 7.57 -8.79
CA ILE A 229 -0.72 7.25 -9.74
C ILE A 229 -1.95 6.73 -9.00
N LYS A 230 -1.79 5.81 -8.04
CA LYS A 230 -2.90 5.28 -7.24
C LYS A 230 -3.63 6.40 -6.47
N VAL A 231 -2.87 7.33 -5.89
CA VAL A 231 -3.41 8.48 -5.16
C VAL A 231 -4.19 9.42 -6.09
N ILE A 232 -3.61 9.77 -7.24
CA ILE A 232 -4.27 10.64 -8.22
C ILE A 232 -5.54 9.99 -8.76
N ILE A 233 -5.51 8.70 -9.12
CA ILE A 233 -6.72 7.96 -9.54
C ILE A 233 -7.79 7.97 -8.45
N GLN A 234 -7.42 7.77 -7.18
CA GLN A 234 -8.37 7.83 -6.08
C GLN A 234 -9.00 9.23 -5.97
N TYR A 235 -8.19 10.28 -6.03
CA TYR A 235 -8.64 11.67 -5.99
C TYR A 235 -9.58 12.01 -7.16
N LEU A 236 -9.24 11.62 -8.39
CA LEU A 236 -10.01 11.93 -9.59
C LEU A 236 -11.39 11.27 -9.66
N LYS A 237 -11.64 10.21 -8.86
CA LYS A 237 -12.99 9.64 -8.71
C LYS A 237 -13.99 10.65 -8.14
N HIS A 238 -13.50 11.64 -7.40
CA HIS A 238 -14.31 12.63 -6.68
C HIS A 238 -14.10 14.06 -7.15
N SER A 239 -13.00 14.34 -7.87
CA SER A 239 -12.67 15.68 -8.33
C SER A 239 -13.43 16.09 -9.60
N GLN A 240 -13.75 17.37 -9.70
CA GLN A 240 -14.28 18.00 -10.91
C GLN A 240 -13.16 18.40 -11.89
N GLU A 241 -11.93 18.62 -11.40
CA GLU A 241 -10.78 19.05 -12.20
C GLU A 241 -9.99 17.84 -12.74
N LYS A 242 -10.56 17.16 -13.74
CA LYS A 242 -9.98 15.91 -14.25
C LYS A 242 -8.83 16.10 -15.23
N SER A 243 -8.98 17.02 -16.19
CA SER A 243 -8.10 17.11 -17.36
C SER A 243 -6.62 17.34 -17.00
N CYS A 244 -6.32 18.24 -16.08
CA CYS A 244 -4.94 18.56 -15.71
C CYS A 244 -4.20 17.37 -15.07
N TYR A 245 -4.91 16.57 -14.25
CA TYR A 245 -4.33 15.40 -13.59
C TYR A 245 -4.33 14.16 -14.48
N GLU A 246 -5.22 14.06 -15.47
CA GLU A 246 -5.18 13.01 -16.47
C GLU A 246 -3.91 13.10 -17.34
N ASP A 247 -3.54 14.30 -17.80
CA ASP A 247 -2.26 14.51 -18.51
C ASP A 247 -1.05 14.10 -17.66
N VAL A 248 -1.11 14.40 -16.36
CA VAL A 248 -0.11 13.96 -15.38
C VAL A 248 -0.08 12.44 -15.28
N LEU A 249 -1.24 11.79 -15.16
CA LEU A 249 -1.34 10.33 -15.08
C LEU A 249 -0.75 9.67 -16.31
N LEU A 250 -1.10 10.13 -17.50
CA LEU A 250 -0.57 9.61 -18.77
C LEU A 250 0.96 9.71 -18.79
N SER A 251 1.51 10.87 -18.40
CA SER A 251 2.96 11.06 -18.33
C SER A 251 3.64 10.15 -17.29
N LEU A 252 3.03 9.94 -16.12
CA LEU A 252 3.57 9.05 -15.09
C LEU A 252 3.48 7.57 -15.52
N LEU A 253 2.38 7.17 -16.16
CA LEU A 253 2.17 5.81 -16.68
C LEU A 253 3.21 5.46 -17.74
N ASP A 254 3.56 6.43 -18.59
CA ASP A 254 4.66 6.31 -19.53
C ASP A 254 6.03 6.20 -18.85
N GLY A 255 6.22 6.90 -17.73
CA GLY A 255 7.47 6.86 -16.96
C GLY A 255 7.71 5.56 -16.20
N ILE A 256 6.65 4.91 -15.70
CA ILE A 256 6.75 3.61 -15.02
C ILE A 256 6.78 2.41 -15.99
N ASP A 257 6.49 2.64 -17.27
CA ASP A 257 6.52 1.63 -18.33
C ASP A 257 7.97 1.31 -18.75
N THR A 258 8.75 0.78 -17.81
CA THR A 258 10.14 0.36 -18.01
C THR A 258 10.25 -1.16 -18.01
N LYS A 259 11.09 -1.69 -18.91
CA LYS A 259 11.39 -3.12 -19.02
C LYS A 259 12.44 -3.61 -18.01
N PHE A 260 13.10 -2.69 -17.30
CA PHE A 260 14.19 -2.99 -16.38
C PHE A 260 13.86 -2.45 -15.00
N VAL A 261 13.55 -3.35 -14.07
CA VAL A 261 13.50 -3.05 -12.63
C VAL A 261 14.25 -4.14 -11.87
N SER A 262 14.64 -3.84 -10.64
CA SER A 262 15.60 -4.66 -9.89
C SER A 262 15.01 -5.92 -9.28
N ASN A 263 13.71 -5.98 -8.99
CA ASN A 263 13.13 -7.08 -8.20
C ASN A 263 11.63 -7.30 -8.48
N PRO A 264 11.07 -8.46 -8.09
CA PRO A 264 9.68 -8.81 -8.38
C PRO A 264 8.66 -8.28 -7.36
N SER A 265 9.10 -7.70 -6.23
CA SER A 265 8.24 -7.38 -5.09
C SER A 265 7.12 -6.37 -5.40
N TYR A 266 6.13 -6.28 -4.52
CA TYR A 266 4.96 -5.42 -4.73
C TYR A 266 5.27 -3.95 -4.45
N PHE A 267 5.87 -3.62 -3.31
CA PHE A 267 6.08 -2.21 -2.97
C PHE A 267 7.26 -1.57 -3.70
N TYR A 268 8.23 -2.38 -4.11
CA TYR A 268 9.54 -1.93 -4.60
C TYR A 268 9.93 -2.53 -5.96
N GLY A 269 9.02 -3.22 -6.65
CA GLY A 269 9.35 -4.01 -7.83
C GLY A 269 8.24 -4.09 -8.89
N LEU A 270 8.39 -5.08 -9.78
CA LEU A 270 7.53 -5.27 -10.96
C LEU A 270 6.05 -5.44 -10.61
N SER A 271 5.71 -6.22 -9.58
CA SER A 271 4.31 -6.58 -9.34
C SER A 271 3.47 -5.37 -8.92
N GLY A 272 4.05 -4.39 -8.22
CA GLY A 272 3.38 -3.12 -7.93
C GLY A 272 3.14 -2.26 -9.17
N ILE A 273 4.09 -2.23 -10.11
CA ILE A 273 3.92 -1.52 -11.40
C ILE A 273 2.80 -2.18 -12.20
N GLY A 274 2.78 -3.53 -12.24
CA GLY A 274 1.69 -4.28 -12.87
C GLY A 274 0.33 -3.96 -12.26
N ASP A 275 0.25 -3.88 -10.93
CA ASP A 275 -0.98 -3.50 -10.25
C ASP A 275 -1.42 -2.05 -10.57
N THR A 276 -0.47 -1.13 -10.71
CA THR A 276 -0.79 0.24 -11.14
C THR A 276 -1.34 0.30 -12.57
N PHE A 277 -0.89 -0.57 -13.48
CA PHE A 277 -1.51 -0.67 -14.80
C PHE A 277 -2.93 -1.26 -14.76
N ILE A 278 -3.24 -2.14 -13.81
CA ILE A 278 -4.63 -2.58 -13.58
C ILE A 278 -5.49 -1.40 -13.11
N ASP A 279 -4.97 -0.54 -12.24
CA ASP A 279 -5.70 0.66 -11.81
C ASP A 279 -5.94 1.64 -12.98
N ALA A 280 -4.93 1.82 -13.84
CA ALA A 280 -5.07 2.62 -15.06
C ALA A 280 -6.10 2.04 -16.03
N TYR A 281 -6.10 0.72 -16.25
CA TYR A 281 -7.14 0.04 -17.03
C TYR A 281 -8.53 0.29 -16.44
N ASN A 282 -8.67 0.17 -15.12
CA ASN A 282 -9.96 0.36 -14.46
C ASN A 282 -10.46 1.81 -14.54
N TYR A 283 -9.55 2.79 -14.56
CA TYR A 283 -9.86 4.21 -14.66
C TYR A 283 -10.16 4.63 -16.11
N PHE A 284 -9.23 4.42 -17.04
CA PHE A 284 -9.33 4.86 -18.44
C PHE A 284 -10.18 3.94 -19.33
N LYS A 285 -10.39 2.68 -18.92
CA LYS A 285 -11.05 1.63 -19.72
C LYS A 285 -10.35 1.31 -21.05
N GLU A 286 -9.04 1.55 -21.14
CA GLU A 286 -8.24 1.26 -22.32
C GLU A 286 -7.49 -0.07 -22.20
N GLY A 287 -7.73 -1.00 -23.15
CA GLY A 287 -7.19 -2.36 -23.10
C GLY A 287 -5.66 -2.46 -23.08
N THR A 288 -4.97 -1.46 -23.61
CA THR A 288 -3.49 -1.37 -23.64
C THR A 288 -2.89 -1.43 -22.24
N TYR A 289 -3.53 -0.86 -21.22
CA TYR A 289 -3.03 -0.94 -19.84
C TYR A 289 -3.15 -2.35 -19.26
N LEU A 290 -4.22 -3.08 -19.59
CA LEU A 290 -4.36 -4.48 -19.17
C LEU A 290 -3.31 -5.36 -19.85
N GLU A 291 -2.99 -5.09 -21.13
CA GLU A 291 -1.89 -5.76 -21.84
C GLU A 291 -0.54 -5.50 -21.16
N LYS A 292 -0.24 -4.25 -20.77
CA LYS A 292 0.98 -3.93 -20.00
C LYS A 292 1.07 -4.70 -18.67
N ALA A 293 -0.04 -4.79 -17.93
CA ALA A 293 -0.08 -5.59 -16.70
C ALA A 293 0.20 -7.08 -16.98
N TYR A 294 -0.32 -7.62 -18.09
CA TYR A 294 -0.07 -9.00 -18.51
C TYR A 294 1.38 -9.25 -18.96
N GLU A 295 2.03 -8.30 -19.63
CA GLU A 295 3.47 -8.39 -19.95
C GLU A 295 4.35 -8.38 -18.70
N ILE A 296 3.97 -7.63 -17.67
CA ILE A 296 4.63 -7.67 -16.37
C ILE A 296 4.47 -9.03 -15.71
N PHE A 297 3.27 -9.61 -15.74
CA PHE A 297 3.04 -10.98 -15.25
C PHE A 297 3.96 -12.00 -15.93
N LYS A 298 4.12 -11.91 -17.26
CA LYS A 298 5.05 -12.77 -18.02
C LYS A 298 6.50 -12.53 -17.60
N SER A 299 6.90 -11.27 -17.43
CA SER A 299 8.26 -10.92 -16.99
C SER A 299 8.57 -11.44 -15.59
N LEU A 300 7.59 -11.41 -14.68
CA LEU A 300 7.72 -11.96 -13.33
C LEU A 300 8.04 -13.45 -13.34
N GLN A 301 7.60 -14.22 -14.35
CA GLN A 301 7.92 -15.66 -14.42
C GLN A 301 9.44 -15.93 -14.50
N LEU A 302 10.24 -14.96 -14.95
CA LEU A 302 11.70 -15.08 -14.99
C LEU A 302 12.35 -15.07 -13.60
N PHE A 303 11.65 -14.58 -12.58
CA PHE A 303 12.12 -14.58 -11.18
C PHE A 303 11.71 -15.84 -10.42
N LYS A 304 10.95 -16.74 -11.04
CA LYS A 304 10.39 -17.92 -10.39
C LYS A 304 11.48 -18.95 -10.08
N VAL A 305 11.63 -19.28 -8.81
CA VAL A 305 12.58 -20.29 -8.32
C VAL A 305 11.81 -21.54 -7.88
N LYS A 306 12.19 -22.71 -8.40
CA LYS A 306 11.65 -24.00 -7.96
C LYS A 306 12.53 -24.57 -6.84
N PHE A 307 11.95 -24.80 -5.67
CA PHE A 307 12.65 -25.37 -4.52
C PHE A 307 11.70 -26.28 -3.72
N ASP A 308 12.17 -27.47 -3.34
CA ASP A 308 11.40 -28.47 -2.56
C ASP A 308 9.99 -28.76 -3.13
N GLY A 309 9.87 -28.87 -4.46
CA GLY A 309 8.58 -29.09 -5.14
C GLY A 309 7.64 -27.87 -5.18
N HIS A 310 8.04 -26.75 -4.59
CA HIS A 310 7.28 -25.51 -4.52
C HIS A 310 7.92 -24.40 -5.37
N TYR A 311 7.16 -23.33 -5.61
CA TYR A 311 7.63 -22.15 -6.34
C TYR A 311 7.70 -20.93 -5.44
N TYR A 312 8.83 -20.24 -5.53
CA TYR A 312 9.18 -19.06 -4.75
C TYR A 312 9.62 -17.93 -5.68
N TYR A 313 9.67 -16.72 -5.12
CA TYR A 313 10.23 -15.55 -5.76
C TYR A 313 11.26 -14.93 -4.83
N PRO A 314 12.34 -14.34 -5.39
CA PRO A 314 13.31 -13.62 -4.59
C PRO A 314 12.67 -12.38 -3.95
N GLY A 315 13.17 -12.03 -2.76
CA GLY A 315 12.84 -10.78 -2.08
C GLY A 315 13.37 -9.54 -2.80
N GLU A 316 13.15 -8.37 -2.22
CA GLU A 316 13.56 -7.06 -2.77
C GLU A 316 15.06 -6.98 -3.12
N ASP A 317 15.93 -7.56 -2.29
CA ASP A 317 17.38 -7.55 -2.45
C ASP A 317 17.93 -8.66 -3.36
N LEU A 318 17.06 -9.56 -3.84
CA LEU A 318 17.39 -10.78 -4.58
C LEU A 318 18.26 -11.80 -3.84
N MET A 319 18.46 -11.64 -2.52
CA MET A 319 19.36 -12.49 -1.73
C MET A 319 18.62 -13.58 -0.94
N ASN A 320 17.30 -13.48 -0.79
CA ASN A 320 16.46 -14.44 -0.06
C ASN A 320 15.16 -14.77 -0.81
N LEU A 321 14.44 -15.78 -0.32
CA LEU A 321 13.10 -16.14 -0.79
C LEU A 321 12.06 -15.62 0.22
N GLY A 322 11.63 -14.37 0.04
CA GLY A 322 10.63 -13.72 0.89
C GLY A 322 9.21 -14.24 0.66
N LEU A 323 8.42 -14.36 1.72
CA LEU A 323 7.03 -14.84 1.67
C LEU A 323 6.00 -13.76 2.02
N ASP A 324 6.43 -12.60 2.51
CA ASP A 324 5.57 -11.54 3.01
C ASP A 324 4.90 -10.70 1.91
N PHE A 325 4.02 -9.77 2.30
CA PHE A 325 3.33 -8.88 1.36
C PHE A 325 4.19 -7.72 0.89
N GLU A 326 5.17 -7.29 1.70
CA GLU A 326 5.92 -6.10 1.39
C GLU A 326 6.97 -6.36 0.29
N LYS A 327 7.76 -7.40 0.51
CA LYS A 327 8.98 -7.73 -0.22
C LYS A 327 8.90 -9.11 -0.89
N GLY A 328 7.94 -9.94 -0.50
CA GLY A 328 7.90 -11.36 -0.85
C GLY A 328 6.74 -11.83 -1.74
N LEU A 329 6.59 -13.15 -1.78
CA LEU A 329 5.63 -13.88 -2.61
C LEU A 329 4.17 -13.45 -2.39
N SER A 330 3.75 -13.10 -1.17
CA SER A 330 2.34 -12.74 -0.91
C SER A 330 1.92 -11.48 -1.65
N GLY A 331 2.80 -10.48 -1.77
CA GLY A 331 2.53 -9.26 -2.53
C GLY A 331 2.43 -9.51 -4.03
N ILE A 332 3.28 -10.42 -4.56
CA ILE A 332 3.25 -10.84 -5.96
C ILE A 332 1.94 -11.58 -6.26
N LEU A 333 1.53 -12.48 -5.36
CA LEU A 333 0.27 -13.21 -5.48
C LEU A 333 -0.94 -12.31 -5.40
N TYR A 334 -0.89 -11.25 -4.60
CA TYR A 334 -1.94 -10.23 -4.56
C TYR A 334 -2.13 -9.59 -5.94
N PHE A 335 -1.04 -9.17 -6.59
CA PHE A 335 -1.09 -8.67 -7.97
C PHE A 335 -1.68 -9.72 -8.94
N TYR A 336 -1.21 -10.97 -8.90
CA TYR A 336 -1.73 -12.04 -9.77
C TYR A 336 -3.23 -12.27 -9.57
N SER A 337 -3.70 -12.23 -8.33
CA SER A 337 -5.11 -12.38 -7.99
C SER A 337 -5.96 -11.30 -8.64
N LYS A 338 -5.47 -10.05 -8.57
CA LYS A 338 -6.18 -8.91 -9.11
C LYS A 338 -6.17 -8.95 -10.64
N LEU A 339 -5.04 -9.31 -11.26
CA LEU A 339 -4.94 -9.48 -12.71
C LEU A 339 -5.92 -10.54 -13.22
N GLN A 340 -5.94 -11.72 -12.60
CA GLN A 340 -6.85 -12.81 -12.97
C GLN A 340 -8.31 -12.35 -12.86
N LYS A 341 -8.69 -11.75 -11.73
CA LYS A 341 -10.06 -11.22 -11.54
C LYS A 341 -10.44 -10.19 -12.61
N THR A 342 -9.52 -9.29 -12.97
CA THR A 342 -9.77 -8.28 -14.01
C THR A 342 -9.92 -8.89 -15.40
N ILE A 343 -9.14 -9.92 -15.73
CA ILE A 343 -9.28 -10.67 -17.00
C ILE A 343 -10.62 -11.42 -17.03
N ASP A 344 -10.99 -12.09 -15.94
CA ASP A 344 -12.24 -12.86 -15.82
C ASP A 344 -13.50 -11.99 -15.84
N GLN A 345 -13.38 -10.67 -15.61
CA GLN A 345 -14.49 -9.72 -15.71
C GLN A 345 -14.63 -9.12 -17.12
N LYS A 346 -13.59 -9.23 -17.96
CA LYS A 346 -13.59 -8.71 -19.33
C LYS A 346 -14.24 -9.70 -20.31
N TYR A 347 -14.16 -10.99 -20.02
CA TYR A 347 -14.75 -12.09 -20.76
C TYR A 347 -15.89 -12.70 -19.96
#